data_AF-A0A655FW08-F1
#
_entry.id   AF-A0A655FW08-F1
#
_cell.length_a   1.000
_cell.length_b   1.000
_cell.length_c   1.000
_cell.angle_alpha   90.00
_cell.angle_beta   90.00
_cell.angle_gamma   90.00
#
_symmetry.space_group_name_H-M   'P 1'
#
loop_
_entity.id
_entity.type
_entity.pdbx_description
1 polymer ?
#
loop_
_entity_poly.entity_id
_entity_poly.type
_entity_poly.pdbx_seq_one_letter_code
_entity_poly.pdbx_strand_id
1 'polypeptide(L)' 'MVCYWSELARDIVLPPVGTATTLVRAVRASPAYVSDQLLAALDKRLGADFELLDFDCGHMVPQAKPTEVAAVIRSRLGPR' A
#
# COMPACT_ATOMS: atom_id res chain seq x y z
N MET A 1 24.26 10.11 1.85
CA MET A 1 22.85 9.90 2.23
C MET A 1 22.30 8.79 1.36
N VAL A 2 22.23 7.55 1.86
CA VAL A 2 21.11 6.59 1.70
C VAL A 2 21.38 5.41 2.66
N CYS A 3 20.85 5.45 3.89
CA CYS A 3 20.86 4.28 4.79
C CYS A 3 19.57 3.44 4.65
N TYR A 4 18.68 3.81 3.73
CA TYR A 4 17.38 3.14 3.52
C TYR A 4 17.45 1.84 2.72
N TRP A 5 18.59 1.52 2.09
CA TRP A 5 18.71 0.33 1.24
C TRP A 5 18.61 -0.98 2.02
N SER A 6 19.09 -1.01 3.27
CA SER A 6 19.05 -2.24 4.08
C SER A 6 17.65 -2.60 4.55
N GLU A 7 16.74 -1.63 4.69
CA GLU A 7 15.32 -1.92 5.02
C GLU A 7 14.58 -2.48 3.81
N LEU A 8 14.89 -2.00 2.60
CA LEU A 8 14.35 -2.52 1.35
C LEU A 8 14.85 -3.94 1.01
N ALA A 9 15.95 -4.38 1.64
CA ALA A 9 16.50 -5.73 1.46
C ALA A 9 15.93 -6.76 2.45
N ARG A 10 15.08 -6.36 3.40
CA ARG A 10 14.47 -7.28 4.35
C ARG A 10 13.35 -8.07 3.70
N ASP A 11 13.11 -9.27 4.23
CA ASP A 11 11.94 -10.06 3.88
C ASP A 11 10.65 -9.28 4.16
N ILE A 12 9.61 -9.58 3.36
CA ILE A 12 8.28 -8.99 3.51
C ILE A 12 7.73 -9.32 4.90
N VAL A 13 7.42 -8.28 5.68
CA VAL A 13 6.68 -8.40 6.93
C VAL A 13 5.24 -7.95 6.69
N LEU A 14 4.29 -8.79 7.09
CA LEU A 14 2.85 -8.57 6.85
C LEU A 14 2.16 -8.03 8.11
N PRO A 15 1.07 -7.25 7.95
CA PRO A 15 0.23 -6.87 9.08
C PRO A 15 -0.33 -8.09 9.84
N PRO A 16 -0.59 -7.96 11.16
CA PRO A 16 -1.30 -8.99 11.92
C PRO A 16 -2.73 -9.22 11.38
N VAL A 17 -3.23 -10.45 11.50
CA VAL A 17 -4.65 -10.76 11.20
C VAL A 17 -5.58 -9.92 12.05
N GLY A 18 -6.69 -9.46 11.45
CA GLY A 18 -7.64 -8.52 12.06
C GLY A 18 -7.24 -7.05 11.88
N THR A 19 -6.09 -6.76 11.28
CA THR A 19 -5.70 -5.38 10.93
C THR A 19 -6.18 -5.05 9.53
N ALA A 20 -7.31 -4.36 9.44
CA ALA A 20 -7.85 -3.90 8.17
C ALA A 20 -6.83 -3.02 7.43
N THR A 21 -6.48 -3.39 6.21
CA THR A 21 -5.35 -2.81 5.46
C THR A 21 -5.78 -2.45 4.03
N THR A 22 -5.67 -1.17 3.67
CA THR A 22 -5.73 -0.74 2.27
C THR A 22 -4.31 -0.51 1.76
N LEU A 23 -3.91 -1.22 0.69
CA LEU A 23 -2.70 -0.91 -0.07
C LEU A 23 -3.06 -0.01 -1.26
N VAL A 24 -2.44 1.16 -1.36
CA VAL A 24 -2.60 2.07 -2.51
C VAL A 24 -1.37 1.94 -3.41
N ARG A 25 -1.59 1.51 -4.67
CA ARG A 25 -0.53 1.25 -5.65
C ARG A 25 -0.55 2.28 -6.77
N ALA A 26 0.61 2.88 -7.04
CA ALA A 26 0.86 3.69 -8.22
C ALA A 26 1.13 2.80 -9.45
N VAL A 27 0.23 2.79 -10.43
CA VAL A 27 0.36 1.88 -11.59
C VAL A 27 1.35 2.35 -12.65
N ARG A 28 1.80 3.62 -12.61
CA ARG A 28 2.79 4.16 -13.56
C ARG A 28 4.21 4.23 -13.00
N ALA A 29 4.45 3.66 -11.82
CA ALA A 29 5.80 3.60 -11.25
C ALA A 29 6.69 2.63 -12.04
N SER A 30 7.90 3.07 -12.41
CA SER A 30 8.92 2.25 -13.06
C SER A 30 10.28 2.48 -12.38
N PRO A 31 10.86 1.48 -11.71
CA PRO A 31 10.33 0.11 -11.54
C PRO A 31 9.06 0.07 -10.68
N ALA A 32 8.26 -0.99 -10.84
CA ALA A 32 7.11 -1.23 -9.97
C ALA A 32 7.59 -1.58 -8.55
N TYR A 33 7.17 -0.80 -7.55
CA TYR A 33 7.54 -1.02 -6.15
C TYR A 33 6.65 -2.04 -5.44
N VAL A 34 5.42 -2.26 -5.93
CA VAL A 34 4.50 -3.27 -5.40
C VAL A 34 4.61 -4.51 -6.26
N SER A 35 5.12 -5.60 -5.69
CA SER A 35 5.30 -6.88 -6.37
C SER A 35 4.06 -7.78 -6.24
N ASP A 36 3.89 -8.70 -7.19
CA ASP A 36 2.83 -9.72 -7.12
C ASP A 36 3.00 -10.64 -5.90
N GLN A 37 4.25 -10.89 -5.49
CA GLN A 37 4.55 -11.64 -4.27
C GLN A 37 3.98 -10.96 -3.02
N LEU A 38 4.11 -9.63 -2.91
CA LEU A 38 3.54 -8.87 -1.80
C LEU A 38 2.01 -8.94 -1.82
N LEU A 39 1.40 -8.80 -3.00
CA LEU A 39 -0.07 -8.85 -3.15
C LEU A 39 -0.63 -10.22 -2.75
N ALA A 40 -0.03 -11.31 -3.25
CA ALA A 40 -0.45 -12.66 -2.90
C ALA A 40 -0.27 -12.95 -1.39
N ALA A 41 0.80 -12.42 -0.79
CA ALA A 41 1.05 -12.58 0.64
C ALA A 41 0.03 -11.82 1.51
N LEU A 42 -0.32 -10.58 1.13
CA LEU A 42 -1.34 -9.77 1.80
C LEU A 42 -2.73 -10.41 1.68
N ASP A 43 -3.12 -10.81 0.46
CA ASP A 43 -4.41 -11.47 0.19
C ASP A 43 -4.54 -12.76 1.01
N LYS A 44 -3.54 -13.63 0.97
CA LYS A 44 -3.52 -14.88 1.76
C LYS A 44 -3.61 -14.64 3.27
N ARG A 45 -2.95 -13.59 3.78
CA ARG A 45 -2.84 -13.33 5.22
C ARG A 45 -4.08 -12.66 5.79
N LEU A 46 -4.65 -11.69 5.07
CA LEU A 46 -5.67 -10.77 5.57
C LEU A 46 -7.06 -11.06 4.98
N GLY A 47 -7.15 -11.67 3.79
CA GLY A 47 -8.42 -12.00 3.16
C GLY A 47 -9.35 -10.80 3.04
N ALA A 48 -10.53 -10.88 3.67
CA ALA A 48 -11.52 -9.82 3.66
C ALA A 48 -11.06 -8.50 4.33
N ASP A 49 -10.00 -8.53 5.14
CA ASP A 49 -9.42 -7.34 5.75
C ASP A 49 -8.47 -6.59 4.80
N PHE A 50 -8.18 -7.13 3.61
CA PHE A 50 -7.30 -6.53 2.62
C PHE A 50 -8.06 -5.89 1.46
N GLU A 51 -7.59 -4.72 1.06
CA GLU A 51 -8.10 -3.97 -0.09
C GLU A 51 -6.92 -3.42 -0.89
N LEU A 52 -6.95 -3.60 -2.22
CA LEU A 52 -5.99 -3.01 -3.14
C LEU A 52 -6.67 -1.89 -3.94
N LEU A 53 -6.09 -0.69 -3.93
CA LEU A 53 -6.53 0.44 -4.74
C LEU A 53 -5.43 0.87 -5.71
N ASP A 54 -5.76 0.87 -7.00
CA ASP A 54 -4.86 1.29 -8.06
C ASP A 54 -5.09 2.73 -8.47
N PHE A 55 -4.05 3.56 -8.37
CA PHE A 55 -4.11 4.97 -8.73
C PHE A 55 -3.25 5.20 -9.99
N ASP A 56 -3.85 5.87 -10.98
CA ASP A 56 -3.17 6.26 -12.21
C ASP A 56 -2.23 7.45 -11.99
N CYS A 57 -1.08 7.17 -11.37
CA CYS A 57 0.00 8.11 -11.12
C CYS A 57 1.36 7.40 -11.00
N GLY A 58 2.44 8.18 -11.00
CA GLY A 58 3.80 7.69 -10.69
C GLY A 58 4.05 7.57 -9.19
N HIS A 59 5.31 7.71 -8.77
CA HIS A 59 5.70 7.71 -7.35
C HIS A 59 5.03 8.83 -6.54
N MET A 60 5.10 8.72 -5.20
CA MET A 60 4.59 9.75 -4.27
C MET A 60 3.07 9.96 -4.41
N VAL A 61 2.29 8.88 -4.29
CA VAL A 61 0.82 8.89 -4.42
C VAL A 61 0.14 9.97 -3.58
N PRO A 62 0.48 10.20 -2.29
CA PRO A 62 -0.12 11.26 -1.49
C PRO A 62 0.07 12.67 -2.07
N GLN A 63 1.17 12.90 -2.78
CA GLN A 63 1.48 14.17 -3.43
C GLN A 63 0.79 14.28 -4.80
N ALA A 64 0.72 13.17 -5.55
CA ALA A 64 0.12 13.14 -6.88
C ALA A 64 -1.42 13.13 -6.87
N LYS A 65 -2.03 12.52 -5.84
CA LYS A 65 -3.48 12.27 -5.71
C LYS A 65 -3.97 12.59 -4.29
N PRO A 66 -3.77 13.82 -3.80
CA PRO A 66 -4.02 14.17 -2.40
C PRO A 66 -5.49 14.04 -2.00
N THR A 67 -6.43 14.39 -2.90
CA THR A 67 -7.86 14.32 -2.62
C THR A 67 -8.33 12.87 -2.46
N GLU A 68 -7.90 12.00 -3.36
CA GLU A 68 -8.23 10.58 -3.37
C GLU A 68 -7.61 9.87 -2.15
N VAL A 69 -6.33 10.14 -1.84
CA VAL A 69 -5.69 9.61 -0.62
C VAL A 69 -6.39 10.08 0.64
N ALA A 70 -6.79 11.34 0.71
CA ALA A 70 -7.53 11.85 1.86
C ALA A 70 -8.91 11.17 2.02
N ALA A 71 -9.56 10.78 0.92
CA ALA A 71 -10.80 10.00 0.97
C ALA A 71 -10.57 8.58 1.52
N VAL A 72 -9.50 7.90 1.09
CA VAL A 72 -9.11 6.58 1.63
C VAL A 72 -8.83 6.63 3.13
N ILE A 73 -8.12 7.67 3.60
CA ILE A 73 -7.86 7.83 5.04
C ILE A 73 -9.18 8.03 5.80
N ARG A 74 -10.06 8.91 5.31
CA ARG A 74 -11.35 9.17 5.96
C ARG A 74 -12.25 7.93 6.01
N SER A 75 -12.26 7.09 4.98
CA SER A 75 -13.07 5.86 5.00
C SER A 75 -12.60 4.88 6.08
N ARG A 76 -11.30 4.83 6.36
CA ARG A 76 -10.72 3.95 7.40
C ARG A 76 -10.88 4.46 8.83
N LEU A 77 -11.08 5.76 9.03
CA LEU A 77 -11.31 6.33 10.37
C LEU A 77 -12.75 6.17 10.86
N GLY A 78 -13.69 5.78 9.99
CA GLY A 78 -15.12 5.68 10.33
C GLY A 78 -15.80 7.05 10.52
N PRO A 79 -17.12 7.07 10.79
CA PRO A 79 -17.81 8.30 11.17
C PRO A 79 -17.27 8.80 12.52
N ARG A 80 -17.07 10.12 12.63
CA ARG A 80 -16.74 10.78 13.90
C ARG A 80 -17.93 10.82 14.83
#